data_AF-N1R0I8-F1
#
_entry.id   AF-N1R0I8-F1
#
_cell.length_a   1.000
_cell.length_b   1.000
_cell.length_c   1.000
_cell.angle_alpha   90.00
_cell.angle_beta   90.00
_cell.angle_gamma   90.00
#
_symmetry.space_group_name_H-M   'P 1'
#
loop_
_entity.id
_entity.type
_entity.pdbx_description
1 polymer ?
#
loop_
_entity_poly.entity_id
_entity_poly.type
_entity_poly.pdbx_seq_one_letter_code
_entity_poly.pdbx_strand_id
1 'polypeptide(L)'
;MEAEVFKALLRFAYTGSLPETRKEDEDVTCQHLLVAADRYGIERLKLICEEKLCKYIDIGTVATILALAEQHRCEGLKKACFHFLAAPANLRAVMATDGFQHLSTSCPSIIVELMAMSFGALAQCSIQSVRCTKTPKDTVNIQF
;
A
#
# COMPACT_ATOMS: atom_id res chain seq x y z
N MET A 1 -14.07 0.64 -19.33
CA MET A 1 -13.01 -0.37 -19.42
C MET A 1 -12.54 -0.40 -20.86
N GLU A 2 -11.25 -0.21 -21.09
CA GLU A 2 -10.70 -0.08 -22.44
C GLU A 2 -10.37 -1.43 -23.08
N ALA A 3 -10.35 -1.45 -24.42
CA ALA A 3 -10.10 -2.66 -25.19
C ALA A 3 -8.70 -3.24 -24.94
N GLU A 4 -7.66 -2.40 -24.85
CA GLU A 4 -6.29 -2.85 -24.62
C GLU A 4 -6.09 -3.41 -23.20
N VAL A 5 -6.73 -2.84 -22.18
CA VAL A 5 -6.72 -3.38 -20.80
C VAL A 5 -7.38 -4.76 -20.76
N PHE A 6 -8.53 -4.93 -21.42
CA PHE A 6 -9.21 -6.23 -21.48
C PHE A 6 -8.39 -7.28 -22.25
N LYS A 7 -7.75 -6.88 -23.35
CA LYS A 7 -6.84 -7.71 -24.15
C LYS A 7 -5.56 -8.09 -23.37
N ALA A 8 -5.03 -7.20 -22.54
CA ALA A 8 -3.93 -7.51 -21.62
C ALA A 8 -4.34 -8.53 -20.54
N LEU A 9 -5.53 -8.36 -19.95
CA LEU A 9 -6.10 -9.31 -19.00
C LEU A 9 -6.32 -10.70 -19.63
N LEU A 10 -6.90 -10.77 -20.83
CA LEU A 10 -7.07 -12.02 -21.55
C LEU A 10 -5.73 -12.67 -21.90
N ARG A 11 -4.74 -11.90 -22.36
CA ARG A 11 -3.37 -12.42 -22.58
C ARG A 11 -2.82 -13.03 -21.31
N PHE A 12 -2.88 -12.33 -20.17
CA PHE A 12 -2.42 -12.87 -18.90
C PHE A 12 -3.17 -14.14 -18.49
N ALA A 13 -4.50 -14.20 -18.68
CA ALA A 13 -5.30 -15.39 -18.35
C ALA A 13 -4.89 -16.63 -19.18
N TYR A 14 -4.52 -16.45 -20.44
CA TYR A 14 -4.13 -17.55 -21.33
C TYR A 14 -2.63 -17.89 -21.35
N THR A 15 -1.74 -16.93 -21.07
CA THR A 15 -0.27 -17.11 -21.16
C THR A 15 0.47 -16.98 -19.83
N GLY A 16 -0.20 -16.49 -18.77
CA GLY A 16 0.40 -16.22 -17.47
C GLY A 16 1.33 -15.01 -17.41
N SER A 17 1.41 -14.20 -18.48
CA SER A 17 2.35 -13.07 -18.63
C SER A 17 1.64 -11.80 -19.11
N LEU A 18 2.03 -10.64 -18.56
CA LEU A 18 1.62 -9.33 -19.10
C LEU A 18 2.34 -9.07 -20.44
N PRO A 19 1.72 -8.34 -21.38
CA PRO A 19 2.46 -7.72 -22.48
C PRO A 19 3.38 -6.62 -21.94
N GLU A 20 4.55 -6.43 -22.56
CA GLU A 20 5.37 -5.24 -22.34
C GLU A 20 4.64 -4.01 -22.88
N THR A 21 4.08 -3.21 -21.98
CA THR A 21 3.55 -1.88 -22.27
C THR A 21 4.68 -0.85 -22.31
N ARG A 22 4.44 0.31 -22.91
CA ARG A 22 5.41 1.41 -22.87
C ARG A 22 5.54 1.90 -21.43
N LYS A 23 6.77 2.15 -20.98
CA LYS A 23 7.09 2.57 -19.59
C LYS A 23 6.36 3.83 -19.15
N GLU A 24 6.01 4.69 -20.10
CA GLU A 24 5.32 5.97 -19.91
C GLU A 24 3.83 5.80 -19.58
N ASP A 25 3.20 4.69 -19.99
CA ASP A 25 1.79 4.36 -19.76
C ASP A 25 1.62 3.18 -18.78
N GLU A 26 2.73 2.67 -18.20
CA GLU A 26 2.74 1.46 -17.36
C GLU A 26 1.91 1.63 -16.08
N ASP A 27 1.95 2.79 -15.44
CA ASP A 27 1.21 3.05 -14.20
C ASP A 27 -0.30 3.13 -14.45
N VAL A 28 -0.75 3.92 -15.43
CA VAL A 28 -2.16 4.05 -15.82
C VAL A 28 -2.71 2.70 -16.29
N THR A 29 -1.93 1.95 -17.08
CA THR A 29 -2.33 0.60 -17.50
C THR A 29 -2.44 -0.34 -16.31
N CYS A 30 -1.49 -0.31 -15.36
CA CYS A 30 -1.56 -1.12 -14.14
C CYS A 30 -2.73 -0.74 -13.24
N GLN A 31 -3.09 0.55 -13.13
CA GLN A 31 -4.28 1.00 -12.39
C GLN A 31 -5.55 0.39 -12.99
N HIS A 32 -5.76 0.50 -14.30
CA HIS A 32 -6.93 -0.09 -14.97
C HIS A 32 -6.92 -1.62 -14.96
N LEU A 33 -5.74 -2.24 -15.02
CA LEU A 33 -5.59 -3.69 -14.96
C LEU A 33 -5.82 -4.23 -13.54
N LEU A 34 -5.50 -3.47 -12.49
CA LEU A 34 -5.84 -3.80 -11.09
C LEU A 34 -7.36 -3.82 -10.89
N VAL A 35 -8.05 -2.76 -11.34
CA VAL A 35 -9.54 -2.67 -11.31
C VAL A 35 -10.17 -3.86 -12.03
N ALA A 36 -9.58 -4.26 -13.16
CA ALA A 36 -10.03 -5.41 -13.93
C ALA A 36 -9.73 -6.74 -13.22
N ALA A 37 -8.52 -6.93 -12.70
CA ALA A 37 -8.11 -8.15 -12.00
C ALA A 37 -9.01 -8.43 -10.79
N ASP A 38 -9.32 -7.39 -10.00
CA ASP A 38 -10.24 -7.48 -8.87
C ASP A 38 -11.67 -7.84 -9.32
N ARG A 39 -12.19 -7.15 -10.35
CA ARG A 39 -13.51 -7.44 -10.92
C ARG A 39 -13.66 -8.86 -11.48
N TYR A 40 -12.59 -9.45 -12.02
CA TYR A 40 -12.58 -10.80 -12.58
C TYR A 40 -12.01 -11.87 -11.62
N GLY A 41 -11.63 -11.51 -10.39
CA GLY A 41 -11.11 -12.45 -9.38
C GLY A 41 -9.73 -13.05 -9.70
N ILE A 42 -8.90 -12.37 -10.49
CA ILE A 42 -7.58 -12.87 -10.91
C ILE A 42 -6.51 -12.41 -9.92
N GLU A 43 -6.47 -13.03 -8.74
CA GLU A 43 -5.56 -12.67 -7.62
C GLU A 43 -4.09 -12.57 -8.04
N ARG A 44 -3.59 -13.49 -8.88
CA ARG A 44 -2.20 -13.46 -9.35
C ARG A 44 -1.89 -12.23 -10.21
N LEU A 45 -2.87 -11.72 -10.96
CA LEU A 45 -2.74 -10.49 -11.74
C LEU A 45 -2.78 -9.25 -10.84
N LYS A 46 -3.65 -9.27 -9.83
CA LYS A 46 -3.78 -8.23 -8.81
C LYS A 46 -2.44 -7.99 -8.09
N LEU A 47 -1.81 -9.05 -7.59
CA LEU A 47 -0.49 -8.98 -6.93
C LEU A 47 0.62 -8.40 -7.84
N ILE A 48 0.63 -8.74 -9.14
CA ILE A 48 1.59 -8.20 -10.10
C ILE A 48 1.35 -6.69 -10.31
N CYS A 49 0.09 -6.27 -10.39
CA CYS A 49 -0.26 -4.86 -10.50
C CYS A 49 0.10 -4.08 -9.22
N GLU A 50 -0.07 -4.66 -8.03
CA GLU A 50 0.40 -4.07 -6.77
C GLU A 50 1.93 -3.87 -6.77
N GLU A 51 2.71 -4.89 -7.12
CA GLU A 51 4.19 -4.80 -7.14
C GLU A 51 4.70 -3.76 -8.16
N LYS A 52 3.99 -3.61 -9.29
CA LYS A 52 4.25 -2.56 -10.28
C LYS A 52 3.91 -1.18 -9.73
N LEU A 53 2.70 -0.98 -9.21
CA LEU A 53 2.24 0.33 -8.72
C LEU A 53 3.06 0.83 -7.52
N CYS A 54 3.59 -0.05 -6.67
CA CYS A 54 4.54 0.29 -5.61
C CYS A 54 5.78 1.06 -6.11
N LYS A 55 6.18 0.89 -7.38
CA LYS A 55 7.34 1.57 -7.99
C LYS A 55 7.01 2.96 -8.54
N TYR A 56 5.72 3.29 -8.65
CA TYR A 56 5.20 4.56 -9.17
C TYR A 56 4.57 5.44 -8.07
N ILE A 57 4.81 5.12 -6.78
CA ILE A 57 4.38 5.94 -5.64
C ILE A 57 5.24 7.21 -5.58
N ASP A 58 4.63 8.35 -5.86
CA ASP A 58 5.20 9.70 -5.74
C ASP A 58 4.15 10.67 -5.16
N ILE A 59 4.54 11.90 -4.83
CA ILE A 59 3.70 12.93 -4.21
C ILE A 59 2.41 13.18 -5.03
N GLY A 60 2.50 13.17 -6.36
CA GLY A 60 1.35 13.38 -7.24
C GLY A 60 0.44 12.15 -7.43
N THR A 61 0.99 10.94 -7.30
CA THR A 61 0.29 9.67 -7.63
C THR A 61 -0.18 8.90 -6.40
N VAL A 62 0.43 9.12 -5.22
CA VAL A 62 0.10 8.37 -4.00
C VAL A 62 -1.37 8.51 -3.61
N ALA A 63 -2.02 9.66 -3.87
CA ALA A 63 -3.43 9.85 -3.58
C ALA A 63 -4.34 8.95 -4.44
N THR A 64 -4.06 8.80 -5.75
CA THR A 64 -4.85 7.95 -6.65
C THR A 64 -4.55 6.47 -6.41
N ILE A 65 -3.29 6.11 -6.20
CA ILE A 65 -2.87 4.73 -5.88
C ILE A 65 -3.48 4.28 -4.53
N LEU A 66 -3.51 5.14 -3.52
CA LEU A 66 -4.11 4.84 -2.21
C LEU A 66 -5.65 4.72 -2.28
N ALA A 67 -6.33 5.52 -3.10
CA ALA A 67 -7.76 5.34 -3.38
C ALA A 67 -8.05 3.96 -3.99
N LEU A 68 -7.28 3.56 -5.00
CA LEU A 68 -7.42 2.26 -5.66
C LEU A 68 -7.12 1.11 -4.70
N ALA A 69 -6.11 1.26 -3.84
CA ALA A 69 -5.76 0.25 -2.86
C ALA A 69 -6.86 0.02 -1.81
N GLU A 70 -7.51 1.08 -1.32
CA GLU A 70 -8.68 0.99 -0.45
C GLU A 70 -9.87 0.34 -1.18
N GLN A 71 -10.21 0.84 -2.37
CA GLN A 71 -11.36 0.39 -3.15
C GLN A 71 -11.29 -1.10 -3.52
N HIS A 72 -10.10 -1.59 -3.86
CA HIS A 72 -9.86 -2.98 -4.26
C HIS A 72 -9.25 -3.86 -3.14
N ARG A 73 -9.17 -3.35 -1.91
CA ARG A 73 -8.64 -4.08 -0.73
C ARG A 73 -7.22 -4.64 -0.95
N CYS A 74 -6.36 -3.85 -1.59
CA CYS A 74 -4.97 -4.20 -1.89
C CYS A 74 -4.08 -3.84 -0.68
N GLU A 75 -4.09 -4.68 0.34
CA GLU A 75 -3.39 -4.45 1.62
C GLU A 75 -1.88 -4.23 1.48
N GLY A 76 -1.23 -4.84 0.48
CA GLY A 76 0.20 -4.66 0.21
C GLY A 76 0.49 -3.23 -0.28
N LEU A 77 -0.23 -2.83 -1.33
CA LEU A 77 -0.15 -1.48 -1.91
C LEU A 77 -0.56 -0.37 -0.91
N LYS A 78 -1.61 -0.59 -0.10
CA LYS A 78 -2.05 0.33 0.96
C LYS A 78 -0.94 0.57 1.99
N LYS A 79 -0.27 -0.50 2.45
CA LYS A 79 0.90 -0.40 3.37
C LYS A 79 2.09 0.33 2.75
N ALA A 80 2.38 0.11 1.47
CA ALA A 80 3.45 0.81 0.77
C ALA A 80 3.17 2.33 0.68
N CYS A 81 1.94 2.71 0.37
CA CYS A 81 1.51 4.12 0.37
C CYS A 81 1.63 4.75 1.77
N PHE A 82 1.18 4.07 2.83
CA PHE A 82 1.34 4.57 4.19
C PHE A 82 2.80 4.66 4.64
N HIS A 83 3.67 3.74 4.21
CA HIS A 83 5.11 3.82 4.47
C HIS A 83 5.73 5.06 3.82
N PHE A 84 5.33 5.41 2.59
CA PHE A 84 5.75 6.64 1.92
C PHE A 84 5.24 7.91 2.65
N LEU A 85 4.00 7.87 3.16
CA LEU A 85 3.36 8.96 3.90
C LEU A 85 3.81 9.05 5.38
N ALA A 86 4.53 8.06 5.91
CA ALA A 86 5.07 8.10 7.27
C ALA A 86 6.12 9.20 7.46
N ALA A 87 6.78 9.64 6.38
CA ALA A 87 7.69 10.78 6.40
C ALA A 87 6.91 12.11 6.47
N PRO A 88 7.08 12.96 7.50
CA PRO A 88 6.30 14.19 7.67
C PRO A 88 6.43 15.19 6.52
N ALA A 89 7.56 15.19 5.80
CA ALA A 89 7.77 16.01 4.62
C ALA A 89 6.89 15.56 3.45
N ASN A 90 6.86 14.25 3.16
CA ASN A 90 6.02 13.66 2.12
C ASN A 90 4.54 13.87 2.44
N LEU A 91 4.12 13.62 3.69
CA LEU A 91 2.75 13.85 4.11
C LEU A 91 2.32 15.30 3.89
N ARG A 92 3.14 16.28 4.31
CA ARG A 92 2.83 17.69 4.10
C ARG A 92 2.73 18.06 2.61
N ALA A 93 3.63 17.54 1.78
CA ALA A 93 3.59 17.78 0.34
C ALA A 93 2.32 17.19 -0.31
N VAL A 94 1.95 15.96 0.06
CA VAL A 94 0.75 15.29 -0.45
C VAL A 94 -0.52 15.97 0.02
N MET A 95 -0.60 16.40 1.28
CA MET A 95 -1.74 17.16 1.82
C MET A 95 -1.96 18.51 1.13
N ALA A 96 -0.93 19.08 0.49
CA ALA A 96 -1.02 20.29 -0.32
C ALA A 96 -1.50 20.04 -1.76
N THR A 97 -1.69 18.79 -2.18
CA THR A 97 -2.21 18.44 -3.51
C THR A 97 -3.74 18.35 -3.52
N ASP A 98 -4.36 18.77 -4.62
CA ASP A 98 -5.82 18.64 -4.82
C ASP A 98 -6.25 17.16 -4.81
N GLY A 99 -5.38 16.25 -5.27
CA GLY A 99 -5.61 14.80 -5.24
C GLY A 99 -5.89 14.27 -3.83
N PHE A 100 -5.23 14.81 -2.80
CA PHE A 100 -5.50 14.43 -1.41
C PHE A 100 -6.82 15.01 -0.88
N GLN A 101 -7.23 16.19 -1.34
CA GLN A 101 -8.54 16.75 -1.00
C GLN A 101 -9.67 15.88 -1.58
N HIS A 102 -9.53 15.46 -2.84
CA HIS A 102 -10.45 14.50 -3.47
C HIS A 102 -10.45 13.16 -2.73
N LEU A 103 -9.29 12.62 -2.36
CA LEU A 103 -9.18 11.38 -1.56
C LEU A 103 -9.95 11.49 -0.23
N SER A 104 -9.78 12.61 0.49
CA SER A 104 -10.45 12.83 1.79
C SER A 104 -11.97 12.90 1.68
N THR A 105 -12.49 13.35 0.53
CA THR A 105 -13.93 13.43 0.25
C THR A 105 -14.49 12.06 -0.16
N SER A 106 -13.76 11.31 -0.98
CA SER A 106 -14.19 10.01 -1.51
C SER A 106 -14.05 8.86 -0.48
N CYS A 107 -13.00 8.88 0.35
CA CYS A 107 -12.64 7.78 1.24
C CYS A 107 -12.18 8.29 2.61
N PRO A 108 -13.10 8.75 3.49
CA PRO A 108 -12.75 9.30 4.79
C PRO A 108 -12.11 8.28 5.76
N SER A 109 -12.31 6.98 5.55
CA SER A 109 -11.66 5.89 6.31
C SER A 109 -10.13 6.02 6.32
N ILE A 110 -9.55 6.26 5.15
CA ILE A 110 -8.11 6.39 4.92
C ILE A 110 -7.53 7.54 5.75
N ILE A 111 -8.26 8.65 5.85
CA ILE A 111 -7.83 9.84 6.63
C ILE A 111 -7.85 9.52 8.13
N VAL A 112 -8.85 8.78 8.62
CA VAL A 112 -8.91 8.34 10.02
C VAL A 112 -7.75 7.38 10.35
N GLU A 113 -7.45 6.42 9.46
CA GLU A 113 -6.28 5.55 9.61
C GLU A 113 -4.96 6.33 9.61
N LEU A 114 -4.80 7.29 8.69
CA LEU A 114 -3.59 8.10 8.58
C LEU A 114 -3.38 8.99 9.82
N MET A 115 -4.45 9.57 10.37
CA MET A 115 -4.42 10.25 11.66
C MET A 115 -4.05 9.28 12.79
N ALA A 116 -4.66 8.08 12.84
CA ALA A 116 -4.34 7.09 13.86
C ALA A 116 -2.87 6.64 13.80
N MET A 117 -2.25 6.57 12.61
CA MET A 117 -0.81 6.31 12.46
C MET A 117 0.05 7.47 13.01
N SER A 118 -0.28 8.72 12.70
CA SER A 118 0.51 9.89 13.14
C SER A 118 0.44 10.10 14.66
N PHE A 119 -0.71 9.85 15.28
CA PHE A 119 -0.85 9.89 16.74
C PHE A 119 -0.37 8.60 17.44
N GLY A 120 -0.51 7.44 16.79
CA GLY A 120 -0.07 6.14 17.32
C GLY A 120 1.44 6.04 17.55
N ALA A 121 2.25 6.78 16.78
CA ALA A 121 3.69 6.91 17.00
C ALA A 121 4.03 7.50 18.39
N LEU A 122 3.15 8.33 18.98
CA LEU A 122 3.34 8.87 20.33
C LEU A 122 3.05 7.83 21.42
N ALA A 123 2.19 6.84 21.15
CA ALA A 123 1.83 5.81 22.12
C ALA A 123 2.93 4.74 22.30
N GLN A 124 3.76 4.50 21.29
CA GLN A 124 4.85 3.52 21.37
C GLN A 124 6.03 4.00 22.25
N CYS A 125 6.21 5.30 22.43
CA CYS A 125 7.35 5.85 23.19
C CYS A 125 7.24 5.64 24.72
N SER A 126 6.05 5.31 25.25
CA SER A 126 5.84 5.13 26.70
C SER A 126 5.79 3.66 27.16
N ILE A 127 5.56 2.71 26.25
CA ILE A 127 5.30 1.30 26.62
C ILE A 127 6.59 0.50 26.81
N GLN A 128 7.70 0.89 26.16
CA GLN A 128 9.00 0.22 26.28
C GLN A 128 9.63 0.30 27.70
N SER A 129 9.04 1.05 28.63
CA SER A 129 9.59 1.33 29.97
C SER A 129 8.98 0.49 31.12
N VAL A 130 7.86 -0.23 30.91
CA VAL A 130 7.05 -0.78 32.03
C VAL A 130 6.72 -2.29 31.92
N ARG A 131 7.77 -3.12 31.82
CA ARG A 131 7.93 -4.50 32.39
C ARG A 131 9.13 -5.21 31.72
N CYS A 132 9.97 -6.00 32.39
CA CYS A 132 9.96 -6.51 33.76
C CYS A 132 11.38 -6.47 34.38
N THR A 133 11.46 -6.06 35.65
CA THR A 133 12.58 -6.41 36.54
C THR A 133 12.55 -7.92 36.84
N LYS A 134 13.50 -8.70 36.33
CA LYS A 134 13.82 -10.05 36.86
C LYS A 134 15.31 -10.38 36.76
N THR A 135 16.02 -10.08 37.83
CA THR A 135 17.14 -10.87 38.37
C THR A 135 16.94 -10.93 39.89
N PRO A 136 17.60 -11.82 40.66
CA PRO A 136 18.52 -12.89 40.28
C PRO A 136 18.17 -14.27 40.92
N LYS A 137 19.01 -15.30 40.69
CA LYS A 137 19.20 -16.52 41.54
C LYS A 137 18.01 -17.50 41.62
N ASP A 138 18.17 -18.82 41.68
CA ASP A 138 19.34 -19.74 41.56
C ASP A 138 18.95 -20.85 40.53
N THR A 139 19.66 -21.96 40.24
CA THR A 139 20.71 -22.72 40.96
C THR A 139 21.63 -23.48 39.98
N VAL A 140 22.80 -23.88 40.46
CA VAL A 140 23.79 -24.76 39.78
C VAL A 140 23.39 -26.25 39.84
N ASN A 141 23.52 -26.99 38.73
CA ASN A 141 24.08 -28.37 38.67
C ASN A 141 24.25 -28.80 37.18
N ILE A 142 25.42 -28.59 36.57
CA ILE A 142 26.55 -29.53 36.40
C ILE A 142 26.27 -30.75 35.50
N GLN A 143 27.11 -30.85 34.47
CA GLN A 143 27.48 -32.04 33.72
C GLN A 143 28.91 -31.73 33.24
N PHE A 144 30.00 -32.36 33.68
CA PHE A 144 30.20 -33.61 34.43
C PHE A 144 30.96 -33.39 35.75
#